data_AF-A0A4S2REX1-F1
#
_entry.id   AF-A0A4S2REX1-F1
#
_cell.length_a   1.000
_cell.length_b   1.000
_cell.length_c   1.000
_cell.angle_alpha   90.00
_cell.angle_beta   90.00
_cell.angle_gamma   90.00
#
_symmetry.space_group_name_H-M   'P 1'
#
loop_
_entity.id
_entity.type
_entity.pdbx_description
1 polymer ?
#
loop_
_entity_poly.entity_id
_entity_poly.type
_entity_poly.pdbx_seq_one_letter_code
_entity_poly.pdbx_strand_id
1 'polypeptide(L)' 'MSTPAVAAPLLRVEKGNPEAEELAAITAVLLARAAPQPGAPAARSAGSTAGRRRPQPMPAFRAPHSWQS' A
#
# COMPACT_ATOMS: atom_id res chain seq x y z
N MET A 1 28.16 17.82 -9.29
CA MET A 1 27.22 17.02 -10.11
C MET A 1 26.39 16.19 -9.14
N SER A 2 25.11 16.50 -8.97
CA SER A 2 24.24 15.72 -8.08
C SER A 2 23.78 14.47 -8.82
N THR A 3 24.29 13.32 -8.41
CA THR A 3 23.81 12.00 -8.83
C THR A 3 22.33 11.92 -8.43
N PRO A 4 21.39 11.55 -9.32
CA PRO A 4 20.04 11.24 -8.86
C PRO A 4 20.18 10.10 -7.86
N ALA A 5 19.82 10.34 -6.60
CA ALA A 5 19.67 9.26 -5.65
C ALA A 5 18.70 8.27 -6.28
N VAL A 6 19.18 7.07 -6.60
CA VAL A 6 18.32 5.99 -7.12
C VAL A 6 17.28 5.77 -6.05
N ALA A 7 16.09 6.33 -6.28
CA ALA A 7 14.99 6.22 -5.35
C ALA A 7 14.73 4.74 -5.13
N ALA A 8 14.57 4.34 -3.87
CA ALA A 8 14.18 2.98 -3.55
C ALA A 8 12.92 2.62 -4.37
N PRO A 9 12.82 1.38 -4.88
CA PRO A 9 11.68 0.97 -5.68
C PRO A 9 10.39 1.21 -4.91
N LEU A 10 9.41 1.86 -5.55
CA LEU A 10 8.14 2.24 -4.95
C LEU A 10 7.34 1.02 -4.45
N LEU A 11 7.49 -0.11 -5.14
CA LEU A 11 6.81 -1.37 -4.88
C LEU A 11 7.82 -2.53 -4.91
N ARG A 12 7.59 -3.53 -4.06
CA ARG A 12 8.32 -4.81 -4.06
C ARG A 12 7.34 -5.95 -4.31
N VAL A 13 7.68 -6.83 -5.24
CA VAL A 13 6.91 -8.04 -5.51
C VAL A 13 7.45 -9.16 -4.63
N GLU A 14 6.64 -9.64 -3.69
CA GLU A 14 7.03 -10.76 -2.80
C GLU A 14 6.77 -12.13 -3.46
N LYS A 15 5.78 -12.21 -4.35
CA LYS A 15 5.39 -13.44 -5.04
C LYS A 15 4.76 -13.14 -6.40
N GLY A 16 5.01 -14.02 -7.38
CA GLY A 16 4.51 -13.89 -8.75
C GLY A 16 5.43 -13.02 -9.62
N ASN A 17 5.07 -12.89 -10.89
CA ASN A 17 5.75 -12.02 -11.85
C ASN A 17 4.68 -11.26 -12.65
N PRO A 18 4.20 -10.12 -12.14
CA PRO A 18 3.16 -9.36 -12.82
C PRO A 18 3.69 -8.82 -14.15
N GLU A 19 2.80 -8.77 -15.14
CA GLU A 19 3.12 -8.07 -16.39
C GLU A 19 3.22 -6.55 -16.13
N ALA A 20 3.86 -5.83 -17.05
CA ALA A 20 4.09 -4.39 -16.90
C ALA A 20 2.77 -3.61 -16.73
N GLU A 21 1.71 -4.03 -17.43
CA GLU A 21 0.38 -3.44 -17.39
C GLU A 21 -0.27 -3.57 -16.01
N GLU A 22 -0.10 -4.71 -15.34
CA GLU A 22 -0.65 -4.93 -14.00
C GLU A 22 0.07 -4.06 -12.96
N LEU A 23 1.40 -3.96 -13.06
CA LEU A 23 2.19 -3.10 -12.18
C LEU A 23 1.84 -1.62 -12.39
N ALA A 24 1.64 -1.21 -13.65
CA ALA A 24 1.20 0.13 -14.00
C ALA A 24 -0.20 0.43 -13.44
N ALA A 25 -1.14 -0.52 -13.55
CA ALA A 25 -2.50 -0.36 -13.02
C ALA A 25 -2.49 -0.16 -11.49
N ILE A 26 -1.74 -0.97 -10.75
CA ILE A 26 -1.61 -0.84 -9.29
C ILE A 26 -0.99 0.52 -8.93
N THR A 27 0.07 0.93 -9.64
CA THR A 27 0.72 2.23 -9.42
C THR A 27 -0.24 3.38 -9.67
N ALA A 28 -1.02 3.33 -10.76
CA ALA A 28 -2.02 4.34 -11.08
C ALA A 28 -3.08 4.46 -10.00
N VAL A 29 -3.59 3.33 -9.48
CA VAL A 29 -4.56 3.32 -8.38
C VAL A 29 -3.96 3.94 -7.11
N LEU A 30 -2.73 3.59 -6.75
CA LEU A 30 -2.06 4.16 -5.58
C LEU A 30 -1.88 5.67 -5.71
N LEU A 31 -1.44 6.15 -6.87
CA LEU A 31 -1.29 7.57 -7.13
C LEU A 31 -2.63 8.32 -7.11
N ALA A 32 -3.68 7.75 -7.71
CA ALA A 32 -5.02 8.32 -7.69
C ALA A 32 -5.59 8.43 -6.26
N ARG A 33 -5.26 7.46 -5.40
CA ARG A 33 -5.67 7.47 -3.98
C ARG A 33 -4.85 8.39 -3.09
N ALA A 34 -3.57 8.58 -3.42
CA ALA A 34 -2.69 9.50 -2.72
C ALA A 34 -2.91 10.96 -3.16
N ALA A 35 -3.51 11.17 -4.34
CA ALA A 35 -3.82 12.48 -4.85
C ALA A 35 -4.73 13.26 -3.86
N PRO A 36 -4.43 14.54 -3.59
CA PRO A 36 -5.30 15.39 -2.79
C PRO A 36 -6.68 15.51 -3.44
N GLN A 37 -7.73 15.34 -2.65
CA GLN A 37 -9.08 15.48 -3.18
C GLN A 37 -9.47 16.96 -3.28
N PRO A 38 -9.82 17.47 -4.47
CA PRO A 38 -10.18 18.88 -4.64
C PRO A 38 -11.45 19.18 -3.84
N GLY A 39 -11.38 20.18 -2.95
CA GLY A 39 -12.49 20.60 -2.08
C GLY A 39 -12.62 19.82 -0.76
N ALA A 40 -11.81 18.79 -0.53
CA ALA A 40 -11.69 18.23 0.81
C ALA A 40 -10.93 19.23 1.69
N PRO A 41 -11.43 19.59 2.90
CA PRO A 41 -10.62 20.35 3.84
C PRO A 41 -9.31 19.59 4.04
N ALA A 42 -8.18 20.30 3.99
CA ALA A 42 -6.88 19.69 4.25
C ALA A 42 -7.02 18.89 5.53
N ALA A 43 -6.99 17.55 5.41
CA ALA A 43 -6.97 16.70 6.57
C ALA A 43 -5.69 17.13 7.27
N ARG A 44 -5.83 17.94 8.33
CA ARG A 44 -4.75 18.14 9.30
C ARG A 44 -4.25 16.73 9.53
N SER A 45 -2.96 16.51 9.37
CA SER A 45 -2.32 15.28 9.83
C SER A 45 -2.50 15.22 11.36
N ALA A 46 -3.74 15.04 11.83
CA ALA A 46 -4.04 14.32 13.03
C ALA A 46 -3.41 12.99 12.72
N GLY A 47 -2.18 12.81 13.23
CA GLY A 47 -1.37 11.65 12.94
C GLY A 47 -2.29 10.46 13.00
N SER A 48 -2.51 9.84 11.84
CA SER A 48 -3.27 8.62 11.77
C SER A 48 -2.36 7.52 12.32
N THR A 49 -2.03 7.65 13.60
CA THR A 49 -2.20 6.57 14.55
C THR A 49 -3.68 6.20 14.54
N ALA A 50 -4.23 5.80 13.39
CA ALA A 50 -5.23 4.76 13.36
C ALA A 50 -4.59 3.69 14.22
N GLY A 51 -5.06 3.57 15.47
CA GLY A 51 -4.46 2.70 16.45
C GLY A 51 -4.29 1.38 15.74
N ARG A 52 -3.04 1.00 15.46
CA ARG A 52 -2.73 -0.31 14.88
C ARG A 52 -3.25 -1.25 15.94
N ARG A 53 -4.53 -1.64 15.80
CA ARG A 53 -5.21 -2.41 16.81
C ARG A 53 -4.33 -3.64 16.93
N ARG A 54 -3.91 -3.91 18.15
CA ARG A 54 -3.14 -5.11 18.46
C ARG A 54 -3.81 -6.24 17.69
N PRO A 55 -3.10 -6.90 16.74
CA PRO A 55 -3.67 -8.03 16.04
C PRO A 55 -4.24 -8.95 17.11
N GLN A 56 -5.55 -9.24 17.04
CA GLN A 56 -6.13 -10.24 17.93
C GLN A 56 -5.25 -11.49 17.78
N PRO A 57 -4.86 -12.19 18.86
CA PRO A 57 -3.99 -13.36 18.75
C PRO A 57 -4.60 -14.32 17.73
N MET A 58 -3.99 -14.39 16.53
CA MET A 58 -4.44 -15.31 15.51
C MET A 58 -3.92 -16.68 15.90
N PRO A 59 -4.74 -17.75 15.82
CA PRO A 59 -4.23 -19.11 16.00
C PRO A 59 -3.10 -19.35 15.00
N ALA A 60 -2.05 -20.04 15.45
CA ALA A 60 -0.82 -20.29 14.68
C ALA A 60 -1.06 -21.05 13.36
N PHE A 61 -2.28 -21.57 13.16
CA PHE A 61 -2.71 -22.23 11.94
C PHE A 61 -4.00 -21.60 11.41
N ARG A 62 -3.96 -21.09 10.18
CA ARG A 62 -5.13 -20.70 9.39
C ARG A 62 -5.22 -21.67 8.23
N ALA A 63 -6.35 -22.35 8.07
CA ALA A 63 -6.57 -23.22 6.92
C ALA A 63 -6.45 -22.39 5.61
N PRO A 64 -5.85 -22.93 4.53
CA PRO A 64 -5.56 -22.18 3.30
C PRO A 64 -6.77 -21.46 2.68
N HIS A 65 -7.98 -22.02 2.83
CA HIS A 65 -9.22 -21.47 2.27
C HIS A 65 -9.83 -20.29 3.06
N SER A 66 -9.24 -19.90 4.19
CA SER A 66 -9.81 -18.89 5.10
C SER A 66 -9.78 -17.44 4.56
N TRP A 67 -9.11 -17.20 3.44
CA TRP A 67 -9.04 -15.89 2.77
C TRP A 67 -10.10 -15.73 1.67
N GLN A 68 -10.89 -16.77 1.39
CA GLN A 68 -11.90 -16.79 0.34
C GLN A 68 -13.34 -16.70 0.88
N SER A 69 -13.53 -16.45 2.18
CA SER A 69 -14.84 -16.18 2.79
C SER A 69 -14.87 -14.77 3.35
#